data_AF-A0A382WW99-F1
#
_entry.id   AF-A0A382WW99-F1
#
_cell.length_a   1.000
_cell.length_b   1.000
_cell.length_c   1.000
_cell.angle_alpha   90.00
_cell.angle_beta   90.00
_cell.angle_gamma   90.00
#
_symmetry.space_group_name_H-M   'P 1'
#
loop_
_entity.id
_entity.type
_entity.pdbx_description
1 polymer ?
#
loop_
_entity_poly.entity_id
_entity_poly.type
_entity_poly.pdbx_seq_one_letter_code
_entity_poly.pdbx_strand_id
1 'polypeptide(L)'
;MPFIKNNNKVGLNFLVVGILVWWSGVAGRDLYMVLVLIGLLIMIFQVSDAKDFKDVFGSFLSVREKISPRALMYLLFVHGVLLAVTAVFKQYSYQWNIWDVGIYSNILFNISNWEFYSSYYQSHNWGDHFTPSMSFISLLFSLYPSTHWMTLSKVFAYIISPLIIWEICWKIFQNKNHASFFGIAIGFFWLFFYSPIVNSLYFAFHPSALAAPAIFYAFLCLIKKSWWRFA
;
A
#
# COMPACT_ATOMS: atom_id res chain seq x y z
N MET A 1 13.82 -34.80 28.37
CA MET A 1 12.36 -35.07 28.30
C MET A 1 11.69 -34.35 29.46
N PRO A 2 10.57 -33.62 29.30
CA PRO A 2 9.83 -33.27 28.09
C PRO A 2 9.87 -31.76 27.78
N PHE A 3 9.90 -31.48 26.49
CA PHE A 3 9.36 -30.31 25.82
C PHE A 3 8.24 -29.56 26.61
N ILE A 4 8.53 -28.38 27.16
CA ILE A 4 7.53 -27.31 27.11
C ILE A 4 7.72 -26.62 25.75
N LYS A 5 7.22 -27.33 24.74
CA LYS A 5 6.78 -26.74 23.49
C LYS A 5 5.70 -25.74 23.92
N ASN A 6 6.07 -24.47 24.14
CA ASN A 6 5.07 -23.43 24.39
C ASN A 6 4.29 -23.23 23.08
N ASN A 7 3.34 -24.13 22.86
CA ASN A 7 2.42 -24.16 21.74
C ASN A 7 1.33 -23.10 21.90
N ASN A 8 1.43 -22.24 22.92
CA ASN A 8 0.42 -21.27 23.28
C ASN A 8 0.52 -20.06 22.34
N LYS A 9 0.23 -20.30 21.06
CA LYS A 9 0.15 -19.30 19.98
C LYS A 9 -1.03 -18.35 20.15
N VAL A 10 -1.73 -18.38 21.28
CA VAL A 10 -2.92 -17.56 21.52
C VAL A 10 -2.59 -16.07 21.41
N GLY A 11 -1.51 -15.59 22.06
CA GLY A 11 -1.07 -14.20 21.95
C GLY A 11 -0.68 -13.82 20.52
N LEU A 12 0.05 -14.69 19.83
CA LEU A 12 0.43 -14.49 18.42
C LEU A 12 -0.79 -14.49 17.49
N ASN A 13 -1.76 -15.37 17.71
CA ASN A 13 -2.99 -15.46 16.92
C ASN A 13 -3.87 -14.23 17.14
N PHE A 14 -4.03 -13.76 18.38
CA PHE A 14 -4.74 -12.52 18.68
C PHE A 14 -4.02 -11.30 18.08
N LEU A 15 -2.68 -11.27 18.11
CA LEU A 15 -1.92 -10.21 17.46
C LEU A 15 -2.08 -10.25 15.94
N VAL A 16 -1.97 -11.42 15.30
CA VAL A 16 -2.13 -11.59 13.85
C VAL A 16 -3.55 -11.26 13.42
N VAL A 17 -4.57 -11.77 14.10
CA VAL A 17 -5.98 -11.47 13.81
C VAL A 17 -6.27 -9.99 14.09
N GLY A 18 -5.81 -9.44 15.21
CA GLY A 18 -5.97 -8.04 15.55
C GLY A 18 -5.35 -7.12 14.49
N ILE A 19 -4.14 -7.45 14.03
CA ILE A 19 -3.46 -6.72 12.93
C ILE A 19 -4.23 -6.88 11.63
N LEU A 20 -4.68 -8.09 11.26
CA LEU A 20 -5.42 -8.33 10.02
C LEU A 20 -6.79 -7.62 10.00
N VAL A 21 -7.49 -7.58 11.13
CA VAL A 21 -8.79 -6.92 11.23
C VAL A 21 -8.62 -5.40 11.31
N TRP A 22 -7.67 -4.90 12.10
CA TRP A 22 -7.28 -3.48 12.10
C TRP A 22 -6.86 -3.02 10.71
N TRP A 23 -6.11 -3.86 9.98
CA TRP A 23 -5.68 -3.65 8.61
C TRP A 23 -6.84 -3.60 7.61
N SER A 24 -7.89 -4.39 7.83
CA SER A 24 -9.08 -4.35 6.97
C SER A 24 -9.89 -3.06 7.10
N GLY A 25 -9.76 -2.35 8.23
CA GLY A 25 -10.52 -1.14 8.53
C GLY A 25 -12.04 -1.37 8.64
N VAL A 26 -12.50 -2.62 8.61
CA VAL A 26 -13.90 -3.01 8.79
C VAL A 26 -14.32 -2.59 10.20
N ALA A 27 -15.35 -1.76 10.35
CA ALA A 27 -15.91 -1.26 11.61
C ALA A 27 -15.06 -0.27 12.48
N GLY A 28 -14.04 0.37 11.92
CA GLY A 28 -13.30 1.47 12.56
C GLY A 28 -12.05 1.04 13.34
N ARG A 29 -10.91 1.69 13.07
CA ARG A 29 -9.56 1.26 13.52
C ARG A 29 -9.38 1.20 15.04
N ASP A 30 -10.07 2.05 15.77
CA ASP A 30 -9.78 2.26 17.20
C ASP A 30 -10.20 1.08 18.06
N LEU A 31 -11.26 0.35 17.68
CA LEU A 31 -11.74 -0.82 18.43
C LEU A 31 -10.78 -2.02 18.31
N TYR A 32 -10.08 -2.14 17.18
CA TYR A 32 -9.20 -3.28 16.90
C TYR A 32 -7.79 -3.14 17.46
N MET A 33 -7.37 -1.90 17.76
CA MET A 33 -6.16 -1.64 18.55
C MET A 33 -6.24 -2.32 19.92
N VAL A 34 -7.45 -2.50 20.47
CA VAL A 34 -7.68 -3.22 21.75
C VAL A 34 -7.29 -4.69 21.63
N LEU A 35 -7.63 -5.37 20.53
CA LEU A 35 -7.24 -6.77 20.31
C LEU A 35 -5.74 -6.93 20.09
N VAL A 36 -5.11 -5.98 19.40
CA VAL A 36 -3.65 -5.93 19.23
C VAL A 36 -2.95 -5.68 20.57
N LEU A 37 -3.46 -4.76 21.40
CA LEU A 37 -2.97 -4.50 22.76
C LEU A 37 -3.12 -5.72 23.67
N ILE A 38 -4.27 -6.41 23.63
CA ILE A 38 -4.47 -7.66 24.37
C ILE A 38 -3.49 -8.73 23.90
N GLY A 39 -3.30 -8.90 22.59
CA GLY A 39 -2.30 -9.83 22.03
C GLY A 39 -0.87 -9.49 22.46
N LEU A 40 -0.50 -8.21 22.44
CA LEU A 40 0.79 -7.71 22.93
C LEU A 40 0.97 -7.96 24.42
N LEU A 41 -0.04 -7.68 25.26
CA LEU A 41 0.01 -7.91 26.70
C LEU A 41 0.13 -9.39 27.03
N ILE A 42 -0.61 -10.27 26.32
CA ILE A 42 -0.49 -11.73 26.47
C ILE A 42 0.90 -12.19 26.05
N MET A 43 1.46 -11.68 24.94
CA MET A 43 2.83 -12.03 24.53
C MET A 43 3.88 -11.50 25.50
N ILE A 44 3.76 -10.26 25.98
CA ILE A 44 4.66 -9.70 27.00
C ILE A 44 4.59 -10.55 28.25
N PHE A 45 3.39 -10.95 28.71
CA PHE A 45 3.23 -11.82 29.87
C PHE A 45 3.85 -13.20 29.65
N GLN A 46 3.59 -13.84 28.51
CA GLN A 46 4.18 -15.13 28.12
C GLN A 46 5.70 -15.09 27.99
N VAL A 47 6.27 -13.97 27.54
CA VAL A 47 7.71 -13.73 27.38
C VAL A 47 8.35 -13.23 28.67
N SER A 48 7.60 -12.68 29.62
CA SER A 48 8.09 -12.32 30.96
C SER A 48 8.20 -13.55 31.85
N ASP A 49 7.34 -14.55 31.61
CA ASP A 49 7.31 -15.82 32.35
C ASP A 49 8.36 -16.82 31.83
N ALA A 50 8.76 -16.73 30.56
CA ALA A 50 9.81 -17.53 29.95
C ALA A 50 11.10 -16.69 29.77
N LYS A 51 12.28 -17.20 30.14
CA LYS A 51 13.60 -16.58 29.83
C LYS A 51 13.94 -16.58 28.31
N ASP A 52 12.93 -16.60 27.45
CA ASP A 52 12.95 -16.91 26.01
C ASP A 52 13.00 -15.67 25.09
N PHE A 53 13.28 -14.48 25.63
CA PHE A 53 13.40 -13.25 24.82
C PHE A 53 14.40 -13.43 23.65
N LYS A 54 15.44 -14.25 23.85
CA LYS A 54 16.43 -14.60 22.82
C LYS A 54 15.92 -15.58 21.76
N ASP A 55 15.01 -16.49 22.09
CA ASP A 55 14.50 -17.50 21.15
C ASP A 55 13.39 -16.95 20.25
N VAL A 56 12.55 -16.05 20.77
CA VAL A 56 11.51 -15.38 19.96
C VAL A 56 12.16 -14.50 18.88
N PHE A 57 13.12 -13.64 19.26
CA PHE A 57 13.86 -12.82 18.30
C PHE A 57 14.87 -13.62 17.46
N GLY A 58 15.49 -14.66 18.03
CA GLY A 58 16.38 -15.57 17.32
C GLY A 58 15.68 -16.34 16.19
N SER A 59 14.42 -16.74 16.41
CA SER A 59 13.58 -17.34 15.38
C SER A 59 13.17 -16.35 14.28
N PHE A 60 12.92 -15.07 14.64
CA PHE A 60 12.65 -14.03 13.64
C PHE A 60 13.87 -13.77 12.75
N LEU A 61 15.06 -13.81 13.35
CA LEU A 61 16.35 -13.74 12.65
C LEU A 61 16.65 -14.98 11.80
N SER A 62 16.07 -16.16 12.08
CA SER A 62 16.22 -17.36 11.25
C SER A 62 15.17 -17.44 10.12
N VAL A 63 13.98 -16.83 10.30
CA VAL A 63 13.00 -16.60 9.22
C VAL A 63 13.57 -15.70 8.12
N ARG A 64 14.57 -14.88 8.45
CA ARG A 64 15.39 -14.06 7.52
C ARG A 64 15.89 -14.84 6.30
N GLU A 65 16.10 -16.15 6.42
CA GLU A 65 16.67 -16.97 5.35
C GLU A 65 15.65 -17.56 4.37
N LYS A 66 14.33 -17.43 4.61
CA LYS A 66 13.31 -18.19 3.85
C LYS A 66 12.13 -17.41 3.29
N ILE A 67 12.14 -16.07 3.28
CA ILE A 67 11.06 -15.33 2.60
C ILE A 67 11.40 -15.25 1.11
N SER A 68 10.78 -16.15 0.32
CA SER A 68 10.95 -16.14 -1.13
C SER A 68 10.30 -14.90 -1.76
N PRO A 69 10.86 -14.35 -2.86
CA PRO A 69 10.24 -13.25 -3.62
C PRO A 69 8.81 -13.53 -4.07
N ARG A 70 8.47 -14.81 -4.27
CA ARG A 70 7.11 -15.25 -4.62
C ARG A 70 6.11 -14.98 -3.49
N ALA A 71 6.52 -15.16 -2.23
CA ALA A 71 5.66 -14.88 -1.08
C ALA A 71 5.33 -13.38 -0.98
N LEU A 72 6.29 -12.50 -1.29
CA LEU A 72 6.04 -11.06 -1.39
C LEU A 72 5.03 -10.74 -2.49
N MET A 73 5.19 -11.32 -3.69
CA MET A 73 4.25 -11.11 -4.79
C MET A 73 2.83 -11.54 -4.43
N TYR A 74 2.67 -12.67 -3.75
CA TYR A 74 1.36 -13.12 -3.27
C TYR A 74 0.77 -12.17 -2.20
N LEU A 75 1.59 -11.71 -1.25
CA LEU A 75 1.14 -10.75 -0.23
C LEU A 75 0.70 -9.42 -0.84
N LEU A 76 1.47 -8.90 -1.80
CA LEU A 76 1.13 -7.68 -2.54
C LEU A 76 -0.12 -7.85 -3.39
N PHE A 77 -0.27 -9.01 -4.04
CA PHE A 77 -1.46 -9.33 -4.83
C PHE A 77 -2.71 -9.39 -3.94
N VAL A 78 -2.66 -10.15 -2.84
CA VAL A 78 -3.77 -10.26 -1.88
C VAL A 78 -4.12 -8.89 -1.30
N HIS A 79 -3.11 -8.09 -0.93
CA HIS A 79 -3.33 -6.74 -0.45
C HIS A 79 -3.99 -5.85 -1.52
N GLY A 80 -3.51 -5.91 -2.76
CA GLY A 80 -4.08 -5.19 -3.90
C GLY A 80 -5.54 -5.53 -4.14
N VAL A 81 -5.90 -6.83 -4.09
CA VAL A 81 -7.29 -7.30 -4.17
C VAL A 81 -8.13 -6.73 -3.04
N LEU A 82 -7.64 -6.79 -1.79
CA LEU A 82 -8.37 -6.26 -0.64
C LEU A 82 -8.58 -4.75 -0.71
N LEU A 83 -7.60 -4.00 -1.20
CA LEU A 83 -7.74 -2.56 -1.44
C LEU A 83 -8.79 -2.27 -2.51
N ALA A 84 -8.77 -2.99 -3.63
CA ALA A 84 -9.76 -2.83 -4.68
C ALA A 84 -11.18 -3.15 -4.17
N VAL A 85 -11.34 -4.26 -3.46
CA VAL A 85 -12.62 -4.66 -2.86
C VAL A 85 -13.11 -3.63 -1.84
N THR A 86 -12.23 -3.14 -0.97
CA THR A 86 -12.57 -2.10 0.02
C THR A 86 -12.98 -0.80 -0.67
N ALA A 87 -12.29 -0.42 -1.74
CA ALA A 87 -12.60 0.78 -2.49
C ALA A 87 -13.99 0.67 -3.16
N VAL A 88 -14.29 -0.47 -3.81
CA VAL A 88 -15.62 -0.77 -4.36
C VAL A 88 -16.69 -0.71 -3.29
N PHE A 89 -16.52 -1.42 -2.16
CA PHE A 89 -17.51 -1.40 -1.09
C PHE A 89 -17.74 0.00 -0.52
N LYS A 90 -16.69 0.78 -0.28
CA LYS A 90 -16.83 2.17 0.20
C LYS A 90 -17.56 3.07 -0.80
N GLN A 91 -17.29 2.90 -2.10
CA GLN A 91 -17.97 3.63 -3.17
C GLN A 91 -19.48 3.36 -3.14
N TYR A 92 -19.87 2.09 -3.12
CA TYR A 92 -21.27 1.67 -3.15
C TYR A 92 -21.99 1.81 -1.80
N SER A 93 -21.24 1.99 -0.70
CA SER A 93 -21.80 2.29 0.63
C SER A 93 -21.99 3.79 0.87
N TYR A 94 -21.78 4.64 -0.14
CA TYR A 94 -21.88 6.11 -0.05
C TYR A 94 -20.97 6.73 1.03
N GLN A 95 -19.87 6.05 1.39
CA GLN A 95 -18.91 6.52 2.39
C GLN A 95 -17.76 7.33 1.77
N TRP A 96 -17.79 7.56 0.46
CA TRP A 96 -16.78 8.35 -0.22
C TRP A 96 -17.06 9.85 -0.12
N ASN A 97 -16.01 10.59 0.21
CA ASN A 97 -16.03 12.04 0.06
C ASN A 97 -15.97 12.36 -1.44
N ILE A 98 -17.09 12.81 -2.00
CA ILE A 98 -17.34 12.85 -3.45
C ILE A 98 -16.57 14.00 -4.12
N TRP A 99 -16.10 14.99 -3.34
CA TRP A 99 -15.55 16.24 -3.85
C TRP A 99 -14.43 16.03 -4.88
N ASP A 100 -13.30 15.43 -4.47
CA ASP A 100 -12.15 15.24 -5.37
C ASP A 100 -12.48 14.27 -6.51
N VAL A 101 -13.24 13.20 -6.22
CA VAL A 101 -13.61 12.22 -7.24
C VAL A 101 -14.47 12.87 -8.32
N GLY A 102 -15.44 13.70 -7.95
CA GLY A 102 -16.34 14.38 -8.89
C GLY A 102 -15.59 15.39 -9.76
N ILE A 103 -14.75 16.22 -9.14
CA ILE A 103 -13.92 17.21 -9.84
C ILE A 103 -12.99 16.52 -10.84
N TYR A 104 -12.19 15.57 -10.38
CA TYR A 104 -11.19 14.91 -11.23
C TYR A 104 -11.84 13.99 -12.27
N SER A 105 -13.01 13.41 -11.98
CA SER A 105 -13.81 12.68 -12.98
C SER A 105 -14.33 13.60 -14.08
N ASN A 106 -14.79 14.82 -13.75
CA ASN A 106 -15.21 15.79 -14.76
C ASN A 106 -14.03 16.21 -15.64
N ILE A 107 -12.88 16.52 -15.02
CA ILE A 107 -11.66 16.88 -15.75
C ILE A 107 -11.24 15.75 -16.72
N LEU A 108 -11.17 14.51 -16.24
CA LEU A 108 -10.79 13.36 -17.07
C LEU A 108 -11.78 13.09 -18.20
N PHE A 109 -13.08 13.22 -17.93
CA PHE A 109 -14.12 13.08 -18.94
C PHE A 109 -13.98 14.17 -20.01
N ASN A 110 -13.77 15.42 -19.63
CA ASN A 110 -13.61 16.51 -20.59
C ASN A 110 -12.34 16.30 -21.44
N ILE A 111 -11.20 15.97 -20.82
CA ILE A 111 -9.95 15.65 -21.55
C ILE A 111 -10.18 14.48 -22.53
N SER A 112 -10.96 13.47 -22.14
CA SER A 112 -11.27 12.32 -23.00
C SER A 112 -12.08 12.69 -24.26
N ASN A 113 -12.78 13.84 -24.22
CA ASN A 113 -13.53 14.43 -25.33
C ASN A 113 -12.78 15.58 -26.02
N TRP A 114 -11.48 15.76 -25.73
CA TRP A 114 -10.66 16.87 -26.23
C TRP A 114 -11.11 18.25 -25.74
N GLU A 115 -11.87 18.31 -24.65
CA GLU A 115 -12.26 19.55 -23.98
C GLU A 115 -11.34 19.80 -22.78
N PHE A 116 -10.62 20.92 -22.81
CA PHE A 116 -9.63 21.25 -21.77
C PHE A 116 -10.12 22.33 -20.80
N TYR A 117 -11.42 22.37 -20.51
CA TYR A 117 -12.01 23.31 -19.56
C TYR A 117 -12.79 22.56 -18.47
N SER A 118 -12.66 22.97 -17.21
CA SER A 118 -13.44 22.44 -16.09
C SER A 118 -14.51 23.45 -15.69
N SER A 119 -15.77 23.03 -15.67
CA SER A 119 -16.87 23.86 -15.15
C SER A 119 -16.82 24.04 -13.63
N TYR A 120 -16.17 23.11 -12.91
CA TYR A 120 -15.99 23.19 -11.45
C TYR A 120 -14.94 24.23 -11.06
N TYR A 121 -13.76 24.20 -11.69
CA TYR A 121 -12.69 25.17 -11.41
C TYR A 121 -12.79 26.45 -12.23
N GLN A 122 -13.70 26.49 -13.21
CA GLN A 122 -13.84 27.59 -14.18
C GLN A 122 -12.51 27.93 -14.88
N SER A 123 -11.65 26.94 -15.05
CA SER A 123 -10.28 27.09 -15.55
C SER A 123 -9.93 25.98 -16.54
N HIS A 124 -8.77 26.13 -17.18
CA HIS A 124 -8.20 25.07 -17.99
C HIS A 124 -8.01 23.79 -17.15
N ASN A 125 -8.30 22.63 -17.74
CA ASN A 125 -8.21 21.31 -17.09
C ASN A 125 -6.79 20.96 -16.63
N TRP A 126 -5.78 21.60 -17.22
CA TRP A 126 -4.36 21.53 -16.81
C TRP A 126 -3.90 22.68 -15.91
N GLY A 127 -4.82 23.52 -15.44
CA GLY A 127 -4.50 24.65 -14.56
C GLY A 127 -4.05 24.22 -13.17
N ASP A 128 -4.41 23.00 -12.74
CA ASP A 128 -3.96 22.43 -11.47
C ASP A 128 -2.69 21.57 -11.65
N HIS A 129 -1.70 21.79 -10.79
CA HIS A 129 -0.37 21.15 -10.84
C HIS A 129 -0.37 19.62 -10.92
N PHE A 130 -1.43 18.96 -10.44
CA PHE A 130 -1.51 17.50 -10.52
C PHE A 130 -2.23 16.96 -11.76
N THR A 131 -3.05 17.76 -12.43
CA THR A 131 -3.91 17.29 -13.53
C THR A 131 -3.16 16.76 -14.76
N PRO A 132 -1.99 17.30 -15.17
CA PRO A 132 -1.22 16.68 -16.25
C PRO A 132 -0.79 15.25 -15.91
N SER A 133 -0.40 15.00 -14.64
CA SER A 133 0.11 13.70 -14.20
C SER A 133 -0.91 12.57 -14.25
N MET A 134 -2.21 12.89 -14.20
CA MET A 134 -3.31 11.93 -14.29
C MET A 134 -3.98 11.90 -15.66
N SER A 135 -3.58 12.76 -16.60
CA SER A 135 -4.25 12.91 -17.90
C SER A 135 -4.25 11.60 -18.71
N PHE A 136 -3.28 10.71 -18.53
CA PHE A 136 -3.27 9.40 -19.18
C PHE A 136 -4.49 8.53 -18.82
N ILE A 137 -5.15 8.78 -17.68
CA ILE A 137 -6.37 8.07 -17.25
C ILE A 137 -7.55 8.45 -18.15
N SER A 138 -7.52 9.61 -18.82
CA SER A 138 -8.61 10.03 -19.72
C SER A 138 -8.81 9.07 -20.89
N LEU A 139 -7.76 8.36 -21.30
CA LEU A 139 -7.84 7.30 -22.32
C LEU A 139 -8.80 6.17 -21.90
N LEU A 140 -8.88 5.87 -20.60
CA LEU A 140 -9.81 4.88 -20.06
C LEU A 140 -11.25 5.42 -20.03
N PHE A 141 -11.41 6.73 -19.83
CA PHE A 141 -12.71 7.39 -19.92
C PHE A 141 -13.26 7.39 -21.35
N SER A 142 -12.40 7.46 -22.37
CA SER A 142 -12.81 7.28 -23.78
C SER A 142 -13.36 5.87 -24.06
N LEU A 143 -12.92 4.85 -23.31
CA LEU A 143 -13.47 3.49 -23.42
C LEU A 143 -14.82 3.38 -22.72
N TYR A 144 -14.89 3.84 -21.47
CA TYR A 144 -16.11 3.88 -20.68
C TYR A 144 -15.98 4.94 -19.57
N PRO A 145 -16.83 5.97 -19.53
CA PRO A 145 -16.71 7.06 -18.57
C PRO A 145 -17.09 6.58 -17.16
N SER A 146 -16.08 6.38 -16.31
CA SER A 146 -16.26 5.78 -14.98
C SER A 146 -15.20 6.20 -13.99
N THR A 147 -15.63 6.58 -12.79
CA THR A 147 -14.76 6.92 -11.65
C THR A 147 -13.94 5.72 -11.17
N HIS A 148 -14.37 4.49 -11.49
CA HIS A 148 -13.65 3.27 -11.13
C HIS A 148 -12.24 3.23 -11.72
N TRP A 149 -12.03 3.85 -12.88
CA TRP A 149 -10.69 3.94 -13.48
C TRP A 149 -9.71 4.68 -12.58
N MET A 150 -10.14 5.77 -11.94
CA MET A 150 -9.31 6.56 -11.02
C MET A 150 -8.91 5.71 -9.80
N THR A 151 -9.88 5.01 -9.22
CA THR A 151 -9.66 4.11 -8.07
C THR A 151 -8.75 2.94 -8.45
N LEU A 152 -8.93 2.36 -9.63
CA LEU A 152 -8.07 1.30 -10.13
C LEU A 152 -6.63 1.80 -10.35
N SER A 153 -6.45 2.97 -10.97
CA SER A 153 -5.12 3.59 -11.15
C SER A 153 -4.43 3.84 -9.82
N LYS A 154 -5.17 4.29 -8.80
CA LYS A 154 -4.66 4.43 -7.43
C LYS A 154 -4.19 3.10 -6.85
N VAL A 155 -5.00 2.05 -6.93
CA VAL A 155 -4.63 0.71 -6.43
C VAL A 155 -3.39 0.20 -7.15
N PHE A 156 -3.33 0.38 -8.47
CA PHE A 156 -2.18 0.00 -9.29
C PHE A 156 -0.89 0.73 -8.86
N ALA A 157 -0.98 2.04 -8.60
CA ALA A 157 0.15 2.83 -8.11
C ALA A 157 0.70 2.30 -6.78
N TYR A 158 -0.17 1.89 -5.84
CA TYR A 158 0.25 1.32 -4.57
C TYR A 158 0.85 -0.08 -4.69
N ILE A 159 0.37 -0.91 -5.61
CA ILE A 159 0.95 -2.25 -5.84
C ILE A 159 2.32 -2.13 -6.53
N ILE A 160 2.48 -1.22 -7.48
CA ILE A 160 3.74 -1.03 -8.21
C ILE A 160 4.83 -0.45 -7.30
N SER A 161 4.50 0.49 -6.43
CA SER A 161 5.45 1.15 -5.54
C SER A 161 6.42 0.19 -4.81
N PRO A 162 5.96 -0.83 -4.05
CA PRO A 162 6.83 -1.79 -3.38
C PRO A 162 7.63 -2.67 -4.34
N LEU A 163 7.15 -2.91 -5.57
CA LEU A 163 7.92 -3.64 -6.59
C LEU A 163 9.12 -2.80 -7.06
N ILE A 164 8.93 -1.49 -7.27
CA ILE A 164 10.03 -0.59 -7.62
C ILE A 164 11.01 -0.46 -6.45
N ILE A 165 10.53 -0.36 -5.21
CA ILE A 165 11.37 -0.37 -4.01
C ILE A 165 12.23 -1.64 -3.96
N TRP A 166 11.64 -2.81 -4.22
CA TRP A 166 12.38 -4.07 -4.30
C TRP A 166 13.48 -4.02 -5.36
N GLU A 167 13.18 -3.54 -6.57
CA GLU A 167 14.16 -3.39 -7.65
C GLU A 167 15.30 -2.44 -7.29
N ILE A 168 14.99 -1.34 -6.59
CA ILE A 168 15.99 -0.42 -6.04
C ILE A 168 16.91 -1.16 -5.06
N CYS A 169 16.36 -1.87 -4.08
CA CYS A 169 17.14 -2.66 -3.13
C CYS A 169 17.99 -3.73 -3.83
N TRP A 170 17.46 -4.38 -4.87
CA TRP A 170 18.18 -5.37 -5.66
C TRP A 170 19.41 -4.82 -6.38
N LYS A 171 19.40 -3.53 -6.73
CA LYS A 171 20.52 -2.82 -7.35
C LYS A 171 21.52 -2.26 -6.35
N ILE A 172 21.06 -1.80 -5.19
CA ILE A 172 21.93 -1.22 -4.15
C ILE A 172 22.73 -2.30 -3.42
N PHE A 173 22.08 -3.40 -3.02
CA PHE A 173 22.73 -4.43 -2.21
C PHE A 173 23.42 -5.49 -3.07
N GLN A 174 24.69 -5.77 -2.74
CA GLN A 174 25.44 -6.87 -3.37
C GLN A 174 24.89 -8.24 -2.96
N ASN A 175 24.60 -8.43 -1.66
CA ASN A 175 23.99 -9.65 -1.14
C ASN A 175 22.48 -9.66 -1.42
N LYS A 176 22.02 -10.66 -2.19
CA LYS A 176 20.61 -10.77 -2.60
C LYS A 176 19.65 -11.12 -1.47
N ASN A 177 20.14 -11.74 -0.40
CA ASN A 177 19.34 -11.96 0.81
C ASN A 177 19.08 -10.64 1.53
N HIS A 178 20.08 -9.74 1.59
CA HIS A 178 19.88 -8.39 2.13
C HIS A 178 18.95 -7.55 1.24
N ALA A 179 19.16 -7.59 -0.09
CA ALA A 179 18.26 -6.92 -1.02
C ALA A 179 16.80 -7.33 -0.81
N SER A 180 16.56 -8.64 -0.68
CA SER A 180 15.24 -9.20 -0.49
C SER A 180 14.63 -8.74 0.84
N PHE A 181 15.38 -8.88 1.93
CA PHE A 181 14.94 -8.50 3.26
C PHE A 181 14.57 -7.01 3.34
N PHE A 182 15.46 -6.13 2.89
CA PHE A 182 15.21 -4.68 2.93
C PHE A 182 14.11 -4.26 1.94
N GLY A 183 14.03 -4.87 0.75
CA GLY A 183 12.96 -4.61 -0.20
C GLY A 183 11.58 -4.95 0.38
N ILE A 184 11.45 -6.10 1.03
CA ILE A 184 10.24 -6.48 1.78
C ILE A 184 10.00 -5.50 2.92
N ALA A 185 10.97 -5.30 3.80
CA ALA A 185 10.77 -4.49 5.00
C ALA A 185 10.34 -3.05 4.67
N ILE A 186 10.99 -2.41 3.68
CA ILE A 186 10.66 -1.05 3.25
C ILE A 186 9.34 -1.03 2.48
N GLY A 187 9.07 -2.01 1.61
CA GLY A 187 7.79 -2.11 0.91
C GLY A 187 6.60 -2.28 1.86
N PHE A 188 6.76 -3.11 2.89
CA PHE A 188 5.78 -3.26 3.97
C PHE A 188 5.64 -1.97 4.79
N PHE A 189 6.75 -1.35 5.17
CA PHE A 189 6.73 -0.08 5.88
C PHE A 189 5.96 0.99 5.09
N TRP A 190 6.24 1.11 3.79
CA TRP A 190 5.58 2.04 2.89
C TRP A 190 4.07 1.83 2.81
N LEU A 191 3.61 0.58 2.67
CA LEU A 191 2.20 0.26 2.53
C LEU A 191 1.41 0.38 3.84
N PHE A 192 2.00 -0.01 4.97
CA PHE A 192 1.25 -0.23 6.21
C PHE A 192 1.53 0.79 7.32
N PHE A 193 2.68 1.47 7.28
CA PHE A 193 3.13 2.32 8.38
C PHE A 193 3.39 3.77 7.97
N TYR A 194 3.72 4.03 6.70
CA TYR A 194 3.92 5.39 6.24
C TYR A 194 2.58 6.14 6.15
N SER A 195 2.31 6.97 7.17
CA SER A 195 1.04 7.65 7.41
C SER A 195 0.43 8.32 6.17
N PRO A 196 1.16 9.07 5.33
CA PRO A 196 0.59 9.66 4.12
C PRO A 196 -0.02 8.64 3.16
N ILE A 197 0.63 7.49 2.97
CA ILE A 197 0.14 6.43 2.07
C ILE A 197 -1.03 5.70 2.70
N VAL A 198 -0.94 5.37 3.99
CA VAL A 198 -2.04 4.74 4.72
C VAL A 198 -3.30 5.61 4.68
N ASN A 199 -3.17 6.91 4.91
CA ASN A 199 -4.31 7.82 4.85
C ASN A 199 -4.86 7.96 3.43
N SER A 200 -3.97 8.03 2.43
CA SER A 200 -4.34 8.13 1.02
C SER A 200 -5.03 6.85 0.49
N LEU A 201 -4.68 5.67 1.02
CA LEU A 201 -5.37 4.41 0.73
C LEU A 201 -6.87 4.46 1.10
N TYR A 202 -7.18 5.05 2.27
CA TYR A 202 -8.55 5.16 2.77
C TYR A 202 -9.34 6.33 2.18
N PHE A 203 -8.64 7.34 1.65
CA PHE A 203 -9.23 8.43 0.89
C PHE A 203 -9.74 7.94 -0.48
N ALA A 204 -10.76 8.57 -1.05
CA ALA A 204 -11.41 8.07 -2.27
C ALA A 204 -10.45 8.08 -3.47
N PHE A 205 -10.05 9.25 -3.92
CA PHE A 205 -8.99 9.43 -4.91
C PHE A 205 -8.43 10.84 -4.79
N HIS A 206 -7.11 10.96 -4.82
CA HIS A 206 -6.41 12.23 -5.02
C HIS A 206 -5.25 11.97 -5.99
N PRO A 207 -4.93 12.86 -6.93
CA PRO A 207 -3.88 12.65 -7.92
C PRO A 207 -2.50 12.33 -7.31
N SER A 208 -2.21 12.89 -6.13
CA SER A 208 -0.97 12.60 -5.39
C SER A 208 -0.75 11.11 -5.09
N ALA A 209 -1.80 10.29 -5.07
CA ALA A 209 -1.68 8.85 -4.91
C ALA A 209 -0.93 8.17 -6.07
N LEU A 210 -0.90 8.80 -7.25
CA LEU A 210 -0.18 8.31 -8.42
C LEU A 210 1.31 8.71 -8.43
N ALA A 211 1.73 9.62 -7.54
CA ALA A 211 3.08 10.16 -7.56
C ALA A 211 4.14 9.16 -7.09
N ALA A 212 3.80 8.31 -6.11
CA ALA A 212 4.71 7.34 -5.49
C ALA A 212 5.49 6.46 -6.50
N PRO A 213 4.84 5.74 -7.44
CA PRO A 213 5.55 4.93 -8.41
C PRO A 213 6.46 5.76 -9.32
N ALA A 214 6.06 6.98 -9.70
CA ALA A 214 6.88 7.86 -10.52
C ALA A 214 8.16 8.31 -9.78
N ILE A 215 8.02 8.68 -8.51
CA ILE A 215 9.15 9.07 -7.65
C ILE A 215 10.13 7.90 -7.49
N PHE A 216 9.64 6.70 -7.15
CA PHE A 216 10.51 5.52 -7.04
C PHE A 216 11.15 5.15 -8.38
N TYR A 217 10.41 5.28 -9.49
CA TYR A 217 10.95 5.03 -10.81
C TYR A 217 12.08 6.01 -11.16
N ALA A 218 11.95 7.29 -10.79
CA ALA A 218 13.00 8.28 -10.95
C ALA A 218 14.29 7.86 -10.21
N PHE A 219 14.18 7.42 -8.95
CA PHE A 219 15.32 6.88 -8.20
C PHE A 219 15.92 5.63 -8.86
N LEU A 220 15.09 4.73 -9.39
CA LEU A 220 15.57 3.54 -10.09
C LEU A 220 16.33 3.91 -11.38
N CYS A 221 15.84 4.88 -12.15
CA CYS A 221 16.50 5.40 -13.34
C CYS A 221 17.83 6.08 -13.01
N LEU A 222 17.88 6.83 -11.91
CA LEU A 222 19.10 7.44 -11.37
C LEU A 222 20.15 6.38 -11.05
N ILE A 223 19.78 5.32 -10.32
CA ILE A 223 20.67 4.20 -9.97
C ILE A 223 21.16 3.46 -11.23
N LYS A 224 20.29 3.30 -12.23
CA LYS A 224 20.62 2.64 -13.50
C LYS A 224 21.44 3.53 -14.45
N LYS A 225 21.67 4.81 -14.11
CA LYS A 225 22.25 5.83 -15.01
C LYS A 225 21.46 5.97 -16.34
N SER A 226 20.16 5.71 -16.31
CA SER A 226 19.25 5.75 -17.46
C SER A 226 18.27 6.92 -17.36
N TRP A 227 18.82 8.12 -17.12
CA TRP A 227 18.11 9.38 -16.87
C TRP A 227 17.08 9.73 -17.95
N TRP A 228 17.43 9.45 -19.22
CA TRP A 228 16.59 9.71 -20.38
C TRP A 228 15.27 8.93 -20.40
N ARG A 229 15.13 7.86 -19.61
CA ARG A 229 13.87 7.10 -19.51
C ARG A 229 12.82 7.79 -18.64
N PHE A 230 13.22 8.81 -17.89
CA PHE A 230 12.35 9.59 -17.03
C PHE A 230 12.11 11.01 -17.55
N ALA A 231 13.01 11.50 -18.41
CA ALA A 231 12.86 12.76 -19.13
C ALA A 231 11.78 12.64 -20.21
#